data_AF-E2AIF1-F1
#
_entry.id   AF-E2AIF1-F1
#
_cell.length_a   1.000
_cell.length_b   1.000
_cell.length_c   1.000
_cell.angle_alpha   90.00
_cell.angle_beta   90.00
_cell.angle_gamma   90.00
#
_symmetry.space_group_name_H-M   'P 1'
#
loop_
_entity.id
_entity.type
_entity.pdbx_description
1 polymer ?
#
loop_
_entity_poly.entity_id
_entity_poly.type
_entity_poly.pdbx_seq_one_letter_code
_entity_poly.pdbx_strand_id
1 'polypeptide(L)'
;VPKKLNNLIRRGKDSLHNNDKTSIVYKLNCKDCNLSYIGQTKRHLRTRLKEHCNNIKLHESNHSVISKHRLESGHDFDWLKPNILHNEKYVRKREIAEMFFIKK
;
A
#
# COMPACT_ATOMS: atom_id res chain seq x y z
N VAL A 1 -13.76 34.08 -30.19
CA VAL A 1 -13.44 33.78 -28.78
C VAL A 1 -12.14 33.00 -28.72
N PRO A 2 -11.06 33.50 -28.09
CA PRO A 2 -9.79 32.77 -28.03
C PRO A 2 -9.98 31.51 -27.19
N LYS A 3 -9.71 30.34 -27.75
CA LYS A 3 -9.75 29.06 -27.02
C LYS A 3 -8.60 29.07 -26.02
N LYS A 4 -8.92 29.18 -24.71
CA LYS A 4 -7.92 29.11 -23.63
C LYS A 4 -7.11 27.81 -23.75
N LEU A 5 -5.78 27.89 -23.61
CA LEU A 5 -4.88 26.73 -23.74
C LEU A 5 -5.27 25.54 -22.84
N ASN A 6 -5.84 25.79 -21.67
CA ASN A 6 -6.33 24.74 -20.76
C ASN A 6 -7.45 23.85 -21.35
N ASN A 7 -8.13 24.30 -22.41
CA ASN A 7 -9.13 23.50 -23.12
C ASN A 7 -8.51 22.63 -24.22
N LEU A 8 -7.28 22.95 -24.65
CA LEU A 8 -6.52 22.20 -25.67
C LEU A 8 -5.53 21.23 -25.01
N ILE A 9 -4.88 21.66 -23.92
CA ILE A 9 -3.94 20.88 -23.14
C ILE A 9 -4.58 20.60 -21.78
N ARG A 10 -5.26 19.45 -21.67
CA ARG A 10 -5.68 18.95 -20.36
C ARG A 10 -4.42 18.61 -19.56
N ARG A 11 -4.31 19.10 -18.32
CA ARG A 11 -3.32 18.63 -17.32
C ARG A 11 -3.64 17.20 -16.84
N GLY A 12 -4.09 16.31 -17.72
CA GLY A 12 -4.37 14.93 -17.42
C GLY A 12 -3.06 14.17 -17.39
N LYS A 13 -2.41 14.13 -16.23
CA LYS A 13 -1.35 13.14 -16.01
C LYS A 13 -1.97 11.76 -16.14
N ASP A 14 -1.25 10.84 -16.77
CA ASP A 14 -1.69 9.46 -16.87
C ASP A 14 -1.98 8.90 -15.48
N SER A 15 -3.10 8.17 -15.36
CA SER A 15 -3.43 7.48 -14.12
C SER A 15 -2.37 6.42 -13.87
N LEU A 16 -1.64 6.57 -12.76
CA LEU A 16 -0.64 5.59 -12.37
C LEU A 16 -1.31 4.28 -11.96
N HIS A 17 -0.76 3.16 -12.44
CA HIS A 17 -1.11 1.85 -11.95
C HIS A 17 -0.89 1.78 -10.42
N ASN A 18 -1.75 1.05 -9.71
CA ASN A 18 -1.73 1.03 -8.23
C ASN A 18 -0.35 0.67 -7.66
N ASN A 19 0.36 -0.25 -8.30
CA ASN A 19 1.69 -0.69 -7.89
C ASN A 19 2.76 0.41 -7.94
N ASP A 20 2.56 1.44 -8.76
CA ASP A 20 3.48 2.55 -8.93
C ASP A 20 3.09 3.78 -8.11
N LYS A 21 1.97 3.73 -7.38
CA LYS A 21 1.60 4.82 -6.46
C LYS A 21 2.54 4.84 -5.25
N THR A 22 2.80 6.06 -4.78
CA THR A 22 3.65 6.36 -3.63
C THR A 22 2.86 7.17 -2.61
N SER A 23 3.36 7.24 -1.37
CA SER A 23 2.75 8.06 -0.32
C SER A 23 1.28 7.68 -0.07
N ILE A 24 1.04 6.39 0.16
CA ILE A 24 -0.29 5.80 0.29
C ILE A 24 -0.45 5.04 1.60
N VAL A 25 -1.70 4.91 2.03
CA VAL A 25 -2.16 3.87 2.96
C VAL A 25 -2.80 2.76 2.13
N TYR A 26 -2.43 1.51 2.40
CA TYR A 26 -2.90 0.35 1.67
C TYR A 26 -3.33 -0.77 2.62
N LYS A 27 -4.12 -1.70 2.08
CA LYS A 27 -4.63 -2.89 2.73
C LYS A 27 -4.24 -4.13 1.93
N LEU A 28 -3.72 -5.14 2.62
CA LEU A 28 -3.46 -6.48 2.11
C LEU A 28 -4.37 -7.46 2.83
N ASN A 29 -5.13 -8.24 2.07
CA ASN A 29 -5.96 -9.28 2.62
C ASN A 29 -5.18 -10.59 2.68
N CYS A 30 -5.37 -11.34 3.76
CA CYS A 30 -5.01 -12.75 3.77
C CYS A 30 -5.94 -13.51 2.82
N LYS A 31 -5.41 -14.51 2.12
CA LYS A 31 -6.21 -15.36 1.21
C LYS A 31 -6.96 -16.45 1.96
N ASP A 32 -6.38 -16.87 3.08
CA ASP A 32 -6.80 -18.08 3.80
C ASP A 32 -7.64 -17.76 5.05
N CYS A 33 -7.72 -16.47 5.44
CA CYS A 33 -8.57 -16.04 6.55
C CYS A 33 -9.08 -14.59 6.38
N ASN A 34 -10.00 -14.19 7.27
CA ASN A 34 -10.62 -12.86 7.24
C ASN A 34 -9.72 -11.74 7.78
N LEU A 35 -8.45 -12.01 8.06
CA LEU A 35 -7.50 -11.01 8.54
C LEU A 35 -6.93 -10.18 7.39
N SER A 36 -6.57 -8.95 7.72
CA SER A 36 -5.94 -8.04 6.78
C SER A 36 -4.89 -7.20 7.46
N TYR A 37 -3.82 -6.90 6.73
CA TYR A 37 -2.79 -5.97 7.14
C TYR A 37 -3.06 -4.60 6.54
N ILE A 38 -2.98 -3.55 7.35
CA ILE A 38 -3.06 -2.16 6.92
C ILE A 38 -1.72 -1.51 7.23
N GLY A 39 -1.16 -0.82 6.24
CA GLY A 39 0.12 -0.15 6.37
C GLY A 39 0.24 1.06 5.47
N GLN A 40 1.16 1.96 5.78
CA GLN A 40 1.55 3.04 4.89
C GLN A 40 2.87 2.78 4.15
N THR A 41 3.11 3.53 3.07
CA THR A 41 4.43 3.62 2.42
C THR A 41 4.65 4.98 1.78
N LYS A 42 5.87 5.53 1.91
CA LYS A 42 6.35 6.66 1.10
C LYS A 42 6.91 6.20 -0.26
N ARG A 43 7.37 4.94 -0.36
CA ARG A 43 7.94 4.33 -1.57
C ARG A 43 6.83 3.88 -2.52
N HIS A 44 7.21 3.39 -3.71
CA HIS A 44 6.27 2.69 -4.59
C HIS A 44 5.70 1.46 -3.87
N LEU A 45 4.39 1.23 -4.04
CA LEU A 45 3.71 0.09 -3.44
C LEU A 45 4.40 -1.23 -3.79
N ARG A 46 4.77 -1.45 -5.06
CA ARG A 46 5.49 -2.65 -5.51
C ARG A 46 6.77 -2.93 -4.72
N THR A 47 7.50 -1.89 -4.35
CA THR A 47 8.75 -2.02 -3.58
C THR A 47 8.43 -2.45 -2.17
N ARG A 48 7.45 -1.83 -1.53
CA ARG A 48 7.00 -2.18 -0.18
C ARG A 48 6.49 -3.62 -0.09
N LEU A 49 5.75 -4.09 -1.10
CA LEU A 49 5.28 -5.47 -1.17
C LEU A 49 6.45 -6.45 -1.28
N LYS A 50 7.43 -6.19 -2.15
CA LYS A 50 8.65 -7.02 -2.26
C LYS A 50 9.43 -7.08 -0.95
N GLU A 51 9.55 -5.96 -0.24
CA GLU A 51 10.18 -5.90 1.08
C GLU A 51 9.46 -6.84 2.07
N HIS A 52 8.12 -6.80 2.11
CA HIS A 52 7.34 -7.71 2.94
C HIS A 52 7.50 -9.18 2.55
N CYS A 53 7.45 -9.51 1.25
CA CYS A 53 7.65 -10.88 0.78
C CYS A 53 9.03 -11.43 1.17
N ASN A 54 10.08 -10.59 1.09
CA ASN A 54 11.45 -10.98 1.40
C ASN A 54 11.77 -10.95 2.90
N ASN A 55 10.98 -10.24 3.72
CA ASN A 55 11.22 -10.12 5.15
C ASN A 55 11.19 -11.47 5.89
N ILE A 56 10.46 -12.46 5.37
CA ILE A 56 10.44 -13.83 5.90
C ILE A 56 11.82 -14.52 5.88
N LYS A 57 12.73 -14.08 5.02
CA LYS A 57 14.10 -14.60 4.90
C LYS A 57 15.05 -14.01 5.93
N LEU A 58 14.63 -12.98 6.67
CA LEU A 58 15.43 -12.40 7.75
C LEU A 58 15.35 -13.27 9.00
N HIS A 59 16.22 -12.98 9.96
CA HIS A 59 16.14 -13.57 11.30
C HIS A 59 14.77 -13.30 11.95
N GLU A 60 14.25 -14.26 12.71
CA GLU A 60 12.90 -14.24 13.29
C GLU A 60 12.59 -12.98 14.11
N SER A 61 13.58 -12.47 14.85
CA SER A 61 13.47 -11.22 15.61
C SER A 61 13.12 -9.99 14.75
N ASN A 62 13.41 -10.03 13.45
CA ASN A 62 13.15 -8.94 12.50
C ASN A 62 11.91 -9.19 11.63
N HIS A 63 11.11 -10.22 11.93
CA HIS A 63 9.90 -10.52 11.18
C HIS A 63 8.82 -9.47 11.42
N SER A 64 8.32 -8.91 10.32
CA SER A 64 7.13 -8.08 10.29
C SER A 64 5.90 -8.90 10.65
N VAL A 65 4.83 -8.22 11.07
CA VAL A 65 3.52 -8.85 11.38
C VAL A 65 3.03 -9.73 10.23
N ILE A 66 3.25 -9.30 8.98
CA ILE A 66 2.90 -10.10 7.79
C ILE A 66 3.69 -11.41 7.75
N SER A 67 5.01 -11.36 7.96
CA SER A 67 5.86 -12.55 7.93
C SER A 67 5.52 -13.51 9.07
N LYS A 68 5.27 -12.98 10.28
CA LYS A 68 4.84 -13.77 11.43
C LYS A 68 3.53 -14.51 11.14
N HIS A 69 2.51 -13.80 10.64
CA HIS A 69 1.24 -14.42 10.27
C HIS A 69 1.42 -15.55 9.24
N ARG A 70 2.25 -15.33 8.21
CA ARG A 70 2.54 -16.34 7.18
C ARG A 70 3.22 -17.59 7.75
N LEU A 71 4.16 -17.41 8.68
CA LEU A 71 4.90 -18.53 9.29
C LEU A 71 4.07 -19.28 10.33
N GLU A 72 3.38 -18.56 11.21
CA GLU A 72 2.61 -19.15 12.31
C GLU A 72 1.33 -19.83 11.82
N SER A 73 0.65 -19.24 10.84
CA SER A 73 -0.61 -19.76 10.31
C SER A 73 -0.45 -20.59 9.03
N GLY A 74 0.72 -20.56 8.39
CA GLY A 74 0.93 -21.18 7.07
C GLY A 74 0.12 -20.51 5.94
N HIS A 75 -0.41 -19.32 6.19
CA HIS A 75 -1.25 -18.57 5.25
C HIS A 75 -0.43 -17.67 4.32
N ASP A 76 -1.06 -17.15 3.26
CA ASP A 76 -0.46 -16.15 2.38
C ASP A 76 -1.37 -14.95 2.10
N PHE A 77 -0.76 -13.83 1.71
CA PHE A 77 -1.49 -12.60 1.37
C PHE A 77 -1.73 -12.47 -0.13
N ASP A 78 -2.75 -11.70 -0.52
CA ASP A 78 -2.96 -11.31 -1.92
C ASP A 78 -2.02 -10.16 -2.32
N TRP A 79 -0.81 -10.55 -2.74
CA TRP A 79 0.23 -9.64 -3.22
C TRP A 79 -0.10 -8.98 -4.57
N LEU A 80 -1.03 -9.54 -5.35
CA LEU A 80 -1.38 -9.04 -6.69
C LEU A 80 -2.46 -7.97 -6.64
N LYS A 81 -3.31 -8.00 -5.61
CA LYS A 81 -4.43 -7.07 -5.45
C LYS A 81 -4.36 -6.28 -4.14
N PRO A 82 -3.30 -5.48 -3.92
CA PRO A 82 -3.29 -4.55 -2.79
C PRO A 82 -4.37 -3.48 -2.99
N ASN A 83 -5.15 -3.21 -1.95
CA ASN A 83 -6.17 -2.17 -1.98
C ASN A 83 -5.58 -0.85 -1.48
N ILE A 84 -5.73 0.23 -2.25
CA ILE A 84 -5.24 1.55 -1.86
C ILE A 84 -6.38 2.30 -1.18
N LEU A 85 -6.22 2.55 0.11
CA LEU A 85 -7.24 3.17 0.96
C LEU A 85 -7.17 4.70 0.92
N HIS A 86 -5.96 5.26 0.85
CA HIS A 86 -5.76 6.71 0.87
C HIS A 86 -4.42 7.11 0.22
N ASN A 87 -4.33 8.32 -0.34
CA ASN A 87 -3.10 8.91 -0.85
C ASN A 87 -2.85 10.25 -0.15
N GLU A 88 -1.73 10.33 0.57
CA GLU A 88 -1.35 11.51 1.33
C GLU A 88 0.17 11.64 1.36
N LYS A 89 0.66 12.77 0.85
CA LYS A 89 2.10 13.06 0.73
C LYS A 89 2.73 13.36 2.08
N TYR A 90 2.00 14.06 2.96
CA TYR A 90 2.50 14.50 4.26
C TYR A 90 2.46 13.35 5.27
N VAL A 91 3.62 12.99 5.81
CA VAL A 91 3.80 11.82 6.69
C VAL A 91 2.82 11.85 7.87
N ARG A 92 2.75 12.97 8.60
CA ARG A 92 1.87 13.11 9.78
C ARG A 92 0.38 12.91 9.46
N LYS A 93 -0.08 13.42 8.31
CA LYS A 93 -1.47 13.22 7.87
C LYS A 93 -1.70 11.77 7.44
N ARG A 94 -0.70 11.15 6.81
CA ARG A 94 -0.76 9.74 6.39
C ARG A 94 -0.76 8.78 7.57
N GLU A 95 -0.04 9.08 8.65
CA GLU A 95 -0.08 8.35 9.92
C GLU A 95 -1.47 8.41 10.54
N ILE A 96 -2.09 9.59 10.59
CA ILE A 96 -3.48 9.74 11.08
C ILE A 96 -4.45 8.93 10.22
N ALA A 97 -4.29 8.96 8.90
CA ALA A 97 -5.11 8.16 7.99
C ALA A 97 -4.91 6.65 8.22
N GLU A 98 -3.68 6.20 8.39
CA GLU A 98 -3.36 4.80 8.72
C GLU A 98 -4.03 4.37 10.02
N MET A 99 -3.91 5.16 11.09
CA MET A 99 -4.57 4.89 12.38
C MET A 99 -6.09 4.80 12.25
N PHE A 100 -6.69 5.69 11.44
CA PHE A 100 -8.13 5.66 11.16
C PHE A 100 -8.55 4.35 10.50
N PHE A 101 -7.80 3.88 9.50
CA PHE A 101 -8.12 2.62 8.82
C PHE A 101 -7.84 1.37 9.66
N ILE A 102 -6.86 1.41 10.57
CA ILE A 102 -6.60 0.29 11.51
C ILE A 102 -7.75 0.10 12.50
N LYS A 103 -8.37 1.20 12.97
CA LYS A 103 -9.47 1.15 13.94
C LYS A 103 -10.84 0.86 13.33
N LYS A 104 -10.98 1.00 12.02
CA LYS A 104 -12.24 0.83 11.30
C LYS A 104 -12.53 -0.65 11.04
#